data_AF-A0A4Q1SSM2-F1
#
_entry.id   AF-A0A4Q1SSM2-F1
#
_cell.length_a   1.000
_cell.length_b   1.000
_cell.length_c   1.000
_cell.angle_alpha   90.00
_cell.angle_beta   90.00
_cell.angle_gamma   90.00
#
_symmetry.space_group_name_H-M   'P 1'
#
loop_
_entity.id
_entity.type
_entity.pdbx_description
1 polymer ?
#
loop_
_entity_poly.entity_id
_entity_poly.type
_entity_poly.pdbx_seq_one_letter_code
_entity_poly.pdbx_strand_id
1 'polypeptide(L)'
;MYNRRTSHPLAEYIDRNKKAQRGDDNLREHHLNDFKKIKYICEIYKERRFYYRQEYLVGSDRWGEPKQISEETFLKRKRDGFPVEYRHIDKLPPYILSQLQGLDSLIDLALDTKDEEWFRELVDRRNMIF
;
A
#
# COMPACT_ATOMS: atom_id res chain seq x y z
N MET A 1 -23.75 -53.86 -29.45
CA MET A 1 -22.82 -53.75 -28.30
C MET A 1 -22.09 -52.41 -28.40
N TYR A 2 -22.12 -51.65 -27.31
CA TYR A 2 -21.39 -50.41 -26.98
C TYR A 2 -19.95 -50.34 -27.56
N ASN A 3 -19.27 -49.23 -27.88
CA ASN A 3 -19.47 -47.77 -27.92
C ASN A 3 -18.21 -47.22 -28.68
N ARG A 4 -18.28 -46.19 -29.54
CA ARG A 4 -17.70 -44.82 -29.37
C ARG A 4 -16.31 -44.76 -28.69
N ARG A 5 -15.29 -44.02 -29.13
CA ARG A 5 -15.25 -42.65 -29.70
C ARG A 5 -13.79 -42.34 -30.08
N THR A 6 -13.65 -41.58 -31.17
CA THR A 6 -12.68 -40.51 -31.42
C THR A 6 -11.63 -40.21 -30.34
N SER A 7 -10.38 -40.17 -30.80
CA SER A 7 -9.25 -39.47 -30.18
C SER A 7 -9.66 -38.08 -29.72
N HIS A 8 -9.72 -37.87 -28.40
CA HIS A 8 -9.91 -36.56 -27.78
C HIS A 8 -8.61 -36.14 -27.06
N PRO A 9 -8.12 -34.91 -27.29
CA PRO A 9 -6.89 -34.38 -26.72
C PRO A 9 -7.13 -33.95 -25.28
N LEU A 10 -6.96 -34.87 -24.33
CA LEU A 10 -7.00 -34.56 -22.89
C LEU A 10 -5.82 -35.15 -22.11
N ALA A 11 -4.91 -35.86 -22.76
CA ALA A 11 -3.64 -36.26 -22.16
C ALA A 11 -2.60 -35.11 -22.11
N GLU A 12 -2.80 -34.04 -22.90
CA GLU A 12 -1.90 -32.87 -22.91
C GLU A 12 -2.21 -31.80 -21.85
N TYR A 13 -3.30 -31.94 -21.07
CA TYR A 13 -3.63 -30.94 -20.05
C TYR A 13 -3.03 -31.24 -18.67
N ILE A 14 -2.59 -32.47 -18.42
CA ILE A 14 -1.96 -32.89 -17.15
C ILE A 14 -0.44 -33.12 -17.32
N ASP A 15 0.22 -32.35 -18.20
CA ASP A 15 1.69 -32.28 -18.22
C ASP A 15 2.21 -30.82 -18.20
N ARG A 16 1.30 -29.83 -18.12
CA ARG A 16 1.67 -28.41 -17.94
C ARG A 16 1.82 -27.97 -16.48
N ASN A 17 1.29 -28.73 -15.52
CA ASN A 17 1.33 -28.39 -14.09
C ASN A 17 2.33 -29.23 -13.26
N LYS A 18 3.39 -29.75 -13.89
CA LYS A 18 4.54 -30.36 -13.20
C LYS A 18 5.91 -29.89 -13.74
N LYS A 19 5.95 -28.83 -14.55
CA LYS A 19 7.16 -28.15 -15.03
C LYS A 19 7.29 -26.70 -14.52
N ALA A 20 6.91 -26.46 -13.26
CA ALA A 20 7.16 -25.18 -12.59
C ALA A 20 8.15 -25.31 -11.40
N GLN A 21 8.89 -26.42 -11.33
CA GLN A 21 9.93 -26.63 -10.32
C GLN A 21 11.11 -27.35 -10.97
N ARG A 22 11.89 -26.61 -11.76
CA ARG A 22 13.33 -26.83 -12.00
C ARG A 22 13.81 -25.89 -13.09
N GLY A 23 14.74 -25.03 -12.73
CA GLY A 23 15.46 -24.18 -13.65
C GLY A 23 15.73 -22.82 -13.03
N ASP A 24 16.89 -22.70 -12.40
CA ASP A 24 17.72 -21.50 -12.36
C ASP A 24 17.01 -20.15 -12.32
N ASP A 25 17.09 -19.49 -11.16
CA ASP A 25 17.55 -18.11 -11.17
C ASP A 25 18.45 -17.92 -9.95
N ASN A 26 19.75 -18.08 -10.20
CA ASN A 26 20.80 -17.21 -9.68
C ASN A 26 20.39 -16.35 -8.48
N LEU A 27 21.01 -16.66 -7.33
CA LEU A 27 21.86 -15.69 -6.65
C LEU A 27 21.34 -14.24 -6.69
N ARG A 28 20.13 -14.01 -6.17
CA ARG A 28 19.85 -12.76 -5.48
C ARG A 28 19.91 -13.05 -4.01
N GLU A 29 21.12 -13.40 -3.57
CA GLU A 29 21.61 -12.86 -2.32
C GLU A 29 21.32 -11.37 -2.38
N HIS A 30 20.18 -10.97 -1.82
CA HIS A 30 19.93 -9.58 -1.48
C HIS A 30 20.92 -9.26 -0.35
N HIS A 31 22.20 -9.12 -0.72
CA HIS A 31 23.12 -8.23 -0.08
C HIS A 31 22.40 -6.89 0.01
N LEU A 32 21.75 -6.64 1.14
CA LEU A 32 21.31 -5.34 1.67
C LEU A 32 20.31 -5.61 2.79
N ASN A 33 20.77 -6.10 3.95
CA ASN A 33 20.17 -5.61 5.19
C ASN A 33 20.97 -5.82 6.49
N ASP A 34 22.29 -5.87 6.44
CA ASP A 34 23.07 -5.89 7.68
C ASP A 34 23.03 -4.54 8.45
N PHE A 35 22.53 -3.43 7.86
CA PHE A 35 22.59 -2.11 8.54
C PHE A 35 21.38 -1.17 8.42
N LYS A 36 20.24 -1.60 7.89
CA LYS A 36 19.01 -0.78 7.95
C LYS A 36 17.80 -1.64 8.33
N LYS A 37 17.49 -1.69 9.63
CA LYS A 37 16.20 -2.25 10.09
C LYS A 37 15.09 -1.33 9.55
N ILE A 38 14.41 -1.74 8.49
CA ILE A 38 13.29 -1.00 7.89
C ILE A 38 12.03 -1.78 8.20
N LYS A 39 10.97 -1.11 8.64
CA LYS A 39 9.63 -1.69 8.74
C LYS A 39 8.61 -0.88 7.95
N TYR A 40 7.57 -1.57 7.51
CA TYR A 40 6.45 -0.99 6.80
C TYR A 40 5.22 -1.03 7.70
N ILE A 41 4.45 0.05 7.74
CA ILE A 41 3.32 0.19 8.65
C ILE A 41 2.08 0.48 7.81
N CYS A 42 0.98 -0.20 8.14
CA CYS A 42 -0.36 0.08 7.63
C CYS A 42 -1.22 0.52 8.81
N GLU A 43 -1.59 1.79 8.87
CA GLU A 43 -2.51 2.32 9.88
C GLU A 43 -3.92 2.38 9.32
N ILE A 44 -4.88 1.81 10.05
CA ILE A 44 -6.26 1.66 9.64
C ILE A 44 -7.11 2.56 10.52
N TYR A 45 -7.71 3.58 9.92
CA TYR A 45 -8.67 4.48 10.58
C TYR A 45 -10.06 4.23 10.00
N LYS A 46 -10.95 3.67 10.82
CA LYS A 46 -12.27 3.17 10.38
C LYS A 46 -12.10 2.15 9.23
N GLU A 47 -12.27 2.60 7.99
CA GLU A 47 -12.14 1.79 6.77
C GLU A 47 -11.00 2.26 5.85
N ARG A 48 -10.38 3.41 6.16
CA ARG A 48 -9.29 3.98 5.38
C ARG A 48 -7.95 3.45 5.87
N ARG A 49 -7.04 3.25 4.92
CA ARG A 49 -5.70 2.70 5.16
C ARG A 49 -4.64 3.72 4.79
N PHE A 50 -3.67 3.88 5.67
CA PHE A 50 -2.52 4.74 5.45
C PHE A 50 -1.25 3.92 5.54
N TYR A 51 -0.35 4.14 4.60
CA TYR A 51 0.84 3.32 4.46
C TYR A 51 2.09 4.15 4.75
N TYR A 52 2.98 3.60 5.56
CA TYR A 52 4.22 4.25 5.95
C TYR A 52 5.42 3.30 5.84
N ARG A 53 6.59 3.90 5.69
CA ARG A 53 7.89 3.27 5.82
C ARG A 53 8.63 3.92 6.98
N GLN A 54 9.20 3.10 7.84
CA GLN A 54 9.98 3.55 8.99
C GLN A 54 11.36 2.91 8.97
N GLU A 55 12.39 3.72 9.12
CA GLU A 55 13.79 3.28 9.16
C GLU A 55 14.30 3.37 10.59
N TYR A 56 15.03 2.36 11.03
CA TYR A 56 15.72 2.40 12.31
C TYR A 56 17.04 3.15 12.16
N LEU A 57 17.20 4.18 12.99
CA LEU A 57 18.38 5.03 13.01
C LEU A 57 19.38 4.43 14.00
N VAL A 58 20.35 3.66 13.47
CA VAL A 58 21.38 2.98 14.28
C VAL A 58 22.17 3.97 15.14
N GLY A 59 22.45 5.17 14.64
CA GLY A 59 23.19 6.20 15.40
C GLY A 59 22.41 6.83 16.56
N SER A 60 21.11 6.59 16.69
CA SER A 60 20.26 7.12 17.78
C SER A 60 19.42 6.04 18.46
N ASP A 61 19.68 4.76 18.14
CA ASP A 61 18.98 3.55 18.60
C ASP A 61 17.43 3.67 18.63
N ARG A 62 16.86 4.42 17.68
CA ARG A 62 15.42 4.73 17.64
C ARG A 62 14.86 4.54 16.24
N TRP A 63 13.55 4.31 16.18
CA TRP A 63 12.84 4.40 14.92
C TRP A 63 12.74 5.86 14.48
N GLY A 64 13.14 6.15 13.24
CA GLY A 64 12.97 7.45 12.62
C GLY A 64 11.50 7.78 12.35
N GLU A 65 11.25 8.97 11.81
CA GLU A 65 9.88 9.40 11.49
C GLU A 65 9.26 8.53 10.39
N PRO A 66 7.99 8.13 10.52
CA PRO A 66 7.30 7.37 9.49
C PRO A 66 7.11 8.25 8.25
N LYS A 67 7.59 7.75 7.10
CA LYS A 67 7.41 8.42 5.80
C LYS A 67 6.25 7.78 5.07
N GLN A 68 5.31 8.60 4.58
CA GLN A 68 4.17 8.10 3.82
C GLN A 68 4.64 7.43 2.52
N ILE A 69 4.00 6.30 2.19
CA ILE A 69 4.21 5.57 0.95
C ILE A 69 2.86 5.22 0.32
N SER A 70 2.87 4.83 -0.95
CA SER A 70 1.67 4.32 -1.63
C SER A 70 1.36 2.89 -1.21
N GLU A 71 0.08 2.51 -1.29
CA GLU A 71 -0.38 1.12 -1.10
C GLU A 71 0.42 0.14 -1.95
N GLU A 72 0.61 0.47 -3.24
CA GLU A 72 1.35 -0.36 -4.18
C GLU A 72 2.77 -0.66 -3.69
N THR A 73 3.44 0.34 -3.11
CA THR A 73 4.78 0.17 -2.54
C THR A 73 4.73 -0.72 -1.31
N PHE A 74 3.76 -0.53 -0.42
CA PHE A 74 3.59 -1.38 0.76
C PHE A 74 3.34 -2.85 0.37
N LEU A 75 2.44 -3.09 -0.57
CA LEU A 75 2.11 -4.43 -1.07
C LEU A 75 3.29 -5.10 -1.77
N LYS A 76 4.03 -4.34 -2.60
CA LYS A 76 5.26 -4.82 -3.23
C LYS A 76 6.27 -5.29 -2.17
N ARG A 77 6.54 -4.45 -1.18
CA ARG A 77 7.52 -4.74 -0.12
C ARG A 77 7.07 -5.87 0.81
N LYS A 78 5.77 -5.98 1.09
CA LYS A 78 5.20 -7.14 1.76
C LYS A 78 5.48 -8.43 1.00
N ARG A 79 5.32 -8.40 -0.34
CA ARG A 79 5.59 -9.55 -1.21
C ARG A 79 7.09 -9.88 -1.29
N ASP A 80 7.95 -8.86 -1.28
CA ASP A 80 9.40 -9.01 -1.21
C ASP A 80 9.91 -9.55 0.15
N GLY A 81 9.04 -9.73 1.15
CA GLY A 81 9.39 -10.32 2.45
C GLY A 81 9.87 -9.31 3.50
N PHE A 82 9.66 -8.01 3.31
CA PHE A 82 9.99 -7.01 4.33
C PHE A 82 9.03 -7.08 5.53
N PRO A 83 9.49 -6.72 6.75
CA PRO A 83 8.64 -6.74 7.93
C PRO A 83 7.55 -5.67 7.83
N VAL A 84 6.30 -6.08 8.06
CA VAL A 84 5.10 -5.24 8.01
C VAL A 84 4.38 -5.24 9.35
N GLU A 85 3.76 -4.12 9.70
CA GLU A 85 3.00 -3.90 10.93
C GLU A 85 1.64 -3.30 10.59
N TYR A 86 0.56 -3.88 11.11
CA TYR A 86 -0.80 -3.35 10.96
C TYR A 86 -1.25 -2.73 12.27
N ARG A 87 -1.71 -1.49 12.24
CA ARG A 87 -2.17 -0.75 13.43
C ARG A 87 -3.59 -0.26 13.20
N HIS A 88 -4.47 -0.48 14.17
CA HIS A 88 -5.76 0.19 14.20
C HIS A 88 -5.61 1.48 15.00
N ILE A 89 -6.04 2.59 14.41
CA ILE A 89 -5.94 3.92 15.03
C ILE A 89 -7.34 4.51 15.22
N ASP A 90 -7.59 5.05 16.41
CA ASP A 90 -8.84 5.75 16.74
C ASP A 90 -8.80 7.24 16.40
N LYS A 91 -7.60 7.78 16.16
CA LYS A 91 -7.36 9.18 15.85
C LYS A 91 -6.69 9.30 14.48
N LEU A 92 -7.07 10.32 13.72
CA LEU A 92 -6.46 10.62 12.43
C LEU A 92 -4.98 11.00 12.60
N PRO A 93 -4.11 10.58 11.65
CA PRO A 93 -2.73 11.00 11.65
C PRO A 93 -2.58 12.53 11.56
N PRO A 94 -1.58 13.14 12.24
CA PRO A 94 -1.41 14.59 12.30
C PRO A 94 -1.30 15.30 10.95
N TYR A 95 -0.66 14.68 9.96
CA TYR A 95 -0.53 15.28 8.62
C TYR A 95 -1.86 15.33 7.86
N ILE A 96 -2.82 14.47 8.19
CA ILE A 96 -4.17 14.55 7.62
C ILE A 96 -4.94 15.68 8.29
N LEU A 97 -4.82 15.81 9.61
CA LEU A 97 -5.40 16.93 10.35
C LEU A 97 -4.90 18.28 9.80
N SER A 98 -3.60 18.39 9.51
CA SER A 98 -3.01 19.60 8.91
C SER A 98 -3.55 19.88 7.50
N GLN A 99 -3.72 18.85 6.66
CA GLN A 99 -4.32 19.02 5.34
C GLN A 99 -5.78 19.47 5.42
N LEU A 100 -6.54 18.95 6.39
CA LEU A 100 -7.91 19.35 6.61
C LEU A 100 -8.01 20.80 7.06
N GLN A 101 -7.17 21.24 8.01
CA GLN A 101 -7.14 22.63 8.44
C GLN A 101 -6.85 23.59 7.28
N GLY A 102 -5.94 23.20 6.37
CA GLY A 102 -5.67 23.96 5.15
C GLY A 102 -6.88 24.04 4.22
N LEU A 103 -7.60 22.94 4.02
CA LEU A 103 -8.83 22.93 3.24
C LEU A 103 -9.94 23.77 3.89
N ASP A 104 -10.16 23.66 5.20
CA ASP A 104 -11.14 24.48 5.92
C ASP A 104 -10.81 25.98 5.75
N SER A 105 -9.54 26.36 5.83
CA SER A 105 -9.11 27.75 5.60
C SER A 105 -9.37 28.24 4.15
N LEU A 106 -9.22 27.35 3.16
CA LEU A 106 -9.56 27.67 1.77
C LEU A 106 -11.08 27.74 1.55
N ILE A 107 -11.85 26.93 2.27
CA ILE A 107 -13.32 26.95 2.24
C ILE A 107 -13.83 28.27 2.81
N ASP A 108 -13.28 28.73 3.94
CA ASP A 108 -13.59 30.06 4.51
C ASP A 108 -13.28 31.17 3.49
N LEU A 109 -12.12 31.13 2.84
CA LEU A 109 -11.76 32.10 1.83
C LEU A 109 -12.71 32.07 0.61
N ALA A 110 -13.13 30.89 0.17
CA ALA A 110 -14.10 30.75 -0.93
C ALA A 110 -15.47 31.34 -0.58
N LEU A 111 -15.90 31.21 0.68
CA LEU A 111 -17.12 31.84 1.20
C LEU A 111 -16.99 33.37 1.21
N ASP A 112 -15.85 33.90 1.64
CA ASP A 112 -15.56 35.34 1.62
C ASP A 112 -15.55 35.91 0.19
N THR A 113 -14.98 35.19 -0.77
CA THR A 113 -14.96 35.59 -2.19
C THR A 113 -16.29 35.33 -2.91
N LYS A 114 -17.24 34.64 -2.26
CA LYS A 114 -18.53 34.19 -2.82
C LYS A 114 -18.36 33.34 -4.09
N ASP A 115 -17.27 32.58 -4.17
CA ASP A 115 -17.01 31.69 -5.30
C ASP A 115 -17.65 30.33 -5.03
N GLU A 116 -18.88 30.14 -5.53
CA GLU A 116 -19.67 28.94 -5.28
C GLU A 116 -19.10 27.68 -5.95
N GLU A 117 -18.43 27.83 -7.10
CA GLU A 117 -17.81 26.70 -7.80
C GLU A 117 -16.60 26.20 -7.02
N TRP A 118 -15.72 27.13 -6.63
CA TRP A 118 -14.53 26.81 -5.85
C TRP A 118 -14.89 26.22 -4.47
N PHE A 119 -15.92 26.76 -3.81
CA PHE A 119 -16.44 26.19 -2.56
C PHE A 119 -16.88 24.74 -2.73
N ARG A 120 -17.66 24.43 -3.79
CA ARG A 120 -18.13 23.06 -4.04
C ARG A 120 -16.98 22.11 -4.31
N GLU A 121 -15.98 22.52 -5.09
CA GLU A 121 -14.77 21.71 -5.32
C GLU A 121 -14.00 21.42 -4.04
N LEU A 122 -13.83 22.41 -3.16
CA LEU A 122 -13.12 22.24 -1.89
C LEU A 122 -13.88 21.33 -0.92
N VAL A 123 -15.21 21.45 -0.86
CA VAL A 123 -16.07 20.58 -0.04
C VAL A 123 -16.04 19.14 -0.55
N ASP A 124 -16.10 18.93 -1.87
CA ASP A 124 -16.00 17.59 -2.45
C ASP A 124 -14.63 16.96 -2.14
N ARG A 125 -13.55 17.74 -2.28
CA ARG A 125 -12.20 17.31 -1.93
C ARG A 125 -12.04 16.97 -0.45
N ARG A 126 -12.68 17.73 0.44
CA ARG A 126 -12.73 17.42 1.89
C ARG A 126 -13.47 16.10 2.14
N ASN A 127 -14.59 15.87 1.46
CA ASN A 127 -15.34 14.63 1.55
C ASN A 127 -14.54 13.45 0.98
N MET A 128 -13.72 13.64 -0.05
CA MET A 128 -12.84 12.58 -0.54
C MET A 128 -11.80 12.13 0.47
N ILE A 129 -11.44 12.97 1.45
CA ILE A 129 -10.49 12.61 2.52
C ILE A 129 -11.19 11.77 3.62
N PHE A 130 -12.51 11.89 3.78
CA PHE A 130 -13.32 11.21 4.82
C PHE A 130 -14.18 10.07 4.29
#